data_AF-A0A9X3J5I6-F1
#
_entry.id   AF-A0A9X3J5I6-F1
#
_cell.length_a   1.000
_cell.length_b   1.000
_cell.length_c   1.000
_cell.angle_alpha   90.00
_cell.angle_beta   90.00
_cell.angle_gamma   90.00
#
_symmetry.space_group_name_H-M   'P 1'
#
loop_
_entity.id
_entity.type
_entity.pdbx_description
1 polymer ?
#
loop_
_entity_poly.entity_id
_entity_poly.type
_entity_poly.pdbx_seq_one_letter_code
_entity_poly.pdbx_strand_id
1 'polypeptide(L)'
;MAKEHFNRDKDHVNIGTIGHVDHGKTTLTAAITMVLAKKGFCEVKAFDQIDNAPEEKERGITINTAHVEYETATRHYAHVDCPGHADYVKNMVTGAAQMDGAIIVVAATDGPMPQTREHILLARQVNVPRLVVFMNKVDMVDDEELLELVEMEVRELLDFYEFDGDNTPVIMGSALGGLNGEPEWEEKILELMDACDSWIPLPPRDIDKPFLMPVEDVFSITGRGTVATGRIETGVVHTGDELQLIGLGAEGRKTVCTGVEMFRKILDDGQAGDNVGLLLRGVDKKEIKRGQILAKPGSITPHTKFKAEVYVLKKEEGGRHTPFHNKYRPQFYLRTLDVTGEIHLEAGREMVMPGDNVTVEVELIYPVAINIGLRFAIREGGRTVGAGQITEIL
;
A
#
# COMPACT_ATOMS: atom_id res chain seq x y z
N MET A 1 -27.24 14.01 10.52
CA MET A 1 -27.72 12.72 9.97
C MET A 1 -27.07 11.62 10.79
N ALA A 2 -27.80 10.56 11.13
CA ALA A 2 -27.17 9.39 11.76
C ALA A 2 -26.15 8.81 10.77
N LYS A 3 -24.96 8.43 11.26
CA LYS A 3 -23.98 7.76 10.41
C LYS A 3 -24.52 6.38 10.04
N GLU A 4 -24.33 5.98 8.80
CA GLU A 4 -24.72 4.66 8.30
C GLU A 4 -23.90 3.56 8.99
N HIS A 5 -24.48 2.37 9.13
CA HIS A 5 -23.79 1.19 9.65
C HIS A 5 -23.13 0.46 8.49
N PHE A 6 -21.87 0.05 8.65
CA PHE A 6 -21.19 -0.72 7.61
C PHE A 6 -21.81 -2.12 7.52
N ASN A 7 -22.08 -2.57 6.29
CA ASN A 7 -22.61 -3.90 6.02
C ASN A 7 -21.49 -4.86 5.60
N ARG A 8 -21.29 -5.96 6.35
CA ARG A 8 -20.25 -6.98 6.11
C ARG A 8 -20.72 -8.16 5.26
N ASP A 9 -21.78 -8.01 4.45
CA ASP A 9 -22.33 -9.09 3.62
C ASP A 9 -21.39 -9.60 2.50
N LYS A 10 -20.35 -8.83 2.16
CA LYS A 10 -19.39 -9.16 1.09
C LYS A 10 -17.96 -9.27 1.63
N ASP A 11 -17.17 -10.13 1.01
CA ASP A 11 -15.75 -10.27 1.35
C ASP A 11 -14.99 -8.97 1.08
N HIS A 12 -14.16 -8.57 2.05
CA HIS A 12 -13.41 -7.32 2.01
C HIS A 12 -11.98 -7.53 1.47
N VAL A 13 -11.62 -6.80 0.41
CA VAL A 13 -10.30 -6.85 -0.23
C VAL A 13 -9.72 -5.44 -0.34
N ASN A 14 -8.45 -5.28 0.03
CA ASN A 14 -7.72 -4.04 -0.18
C ASN A 14 -6.99 -4.12 -1.52
N ILE A 15 -7.27 -3.20 -2.42
CA ILE A 15 -6.56 -3.07 -3.69
C ILE A 15 -6.02 -1.67 -3.87
N GLY A 16 -5.21 -1.45 -4.90
CA GLY A 16 -4.79 -0.11 -5.23
C GLY A 16 -4.08 -0.02 -6.56
N THR A 17 -4.01 1.18 -7.10
CA THR A 17 -3.35 1.48 -8.37
C THR A 17 -1.88 1.81 -8.15
N ILE A 18 -1.03 1.17 -8.92
CA ILE A 18 0.42 1.42 -8.99
C ILE A 18 0.82 1.58 -10.46
N GLY A 19 2.02 2.12 -10.72
CA GLY A 19 2.53 2.37 -12.06
C GLY A 19 3.15 3.76 -12.21
N HIS A 20 3.74 3.99 -13.38
CA HIS A 20 4.48 5.22 -13.69
C HIS A 20 3.61 6.49 -13.63
N VAL A 21 4.26 7.63 -13.46
CA VAL A 21 3.62 8.94 -13.53
C VAL A 21 2.90 9.11 -14.88
N ASP A 22 1.78 9.82 -14.90
CA ASP A 22 0.98 10.10 -16.10
C ASP A 22 0.40 8.90 -16.86
N HIS A 23 0.55 7.66 -16.37
CA HIS A 23 -0.12 6.48 -16.94
C HIS A 23 -1.63 6.43 -16.64
N GLY A 24 -2.16 7.33 -15.81
CA GLY A 24 -3.61 7.48 -15.57
C GLY A 24 -4.19 6.67 -14.40
N LYS A 25 -3.40 6.42 -13.34
CA LYS A 25 -3.85 5.74 -12.10
C LYS A 25 -5.10 6.39 -11.49
N THR A 26 -5.02 7.68 -11.18
CA THR A 26 -6.12 8.42 -10.54
C THR A 26 -7.34 8.54 -11.45
N THR A 27 -7.13 8.68 -12.77
CA THR A 27 -8.20 8.65 -13.77
C THR A 27 -8.91 7.29 -13.77
N LEU A 28 -8.16 6.19 -13.70
CA LEU A 28 -8.72 4.85 -13.60
C LEU A 28 -9.51 4.66 -12.29
N THR A 29 -8.97 5.12 -11.16
CA THR A 29 -9.66 5.07 -9.87
C THR A 29 -10.99 5.83 -9.93
N ALA A 30 -11.02 7.01 -10.55
CA ALA A 30 -12.25 7.77 -10.76
C ALA A 30 -13.24 7.01 -11.69
N ALA A 31 -12.75 6.46 -12.80
CA ALA A 31 -13.56 5.70 -13.76
C ALA A 31 -14.22 4.47 -13.09
N ILE A 32 -13.47 3.71 -12.28
CA ILE A 32 -14.00 2.57 -11.52
C ILE A 32 -15.18 3.01 -10.64
N THR A 33 -15.02 4.07 -9.85
CA THR A 33 -16.12 4.54 -9.00
C THR A 33 -17.33 5.00 -9.79
N MET A 34 -17.13 5.66 -10.93
CA MET A 34 -18.23 6.17 -11.75
C MET A 34 -19.02 5.03 -12.40
N VAL A 35 -18.32 4.06 -12.99
CA VAL A 35 -18.93 2.91 -13.67
C VAL A 35 -19.67 2.02 -12.67
N LEU A 36 -19.08 1.74 -11.50
CA LEU A 36 -19.73 0.95 -10.45
C LEU A 36 -20.91 1.71 -9.81
N ALA A 37 -20.82 3.03 -9.66
CA ALA A 37 -21.95 3.84 -9.19
C ALA A 37 -23.14 3.80 -10.16
N LYS A 38 -22.92 3.77 -11.48
CA LYS A 38 -23.98 3.59 -12.49
C LYS A 38 -24.72 2.26 -12.34
N LYS A 39 -24.05 1.22 -11.81
CA LYS A 39 -24.64 -0.08 -11.46
C LYS A 39 -25.31 -0.12 -10.08
N GLY A 40 -25.20 0.97 -9.31
CA GLY A 40 -25.76 1.07 -7.95
C GLY A 40 -24.84 0.50 -6.86
N PHE A 41 -23.56 0.28 -7.16
CA PHE A 41 -22.61 -0.35 -6.23
C PHE A 41 -21.77 0.65 -5.41
N CYS A 42 -21.80 1.96 -5.68
CA CYS A 42 -21.14 2.92 -4.80
C CYS A 42 -21.67 4.34 -5.01
N GLU A 43 -21.28 5.25 -4.12
CA GLU A 43 -21.43 6.69 -4.36
C GLU A 43 -20.38 7.15 -5.39
N VAL A 44 -20.77 8.07 -6.29
CA VAL A 44 -19.85 8.63 -7.28
C VAL A 44 -18.80 9.48 -6.57
N LYS A 45 -17.51 9.19 -6.80
CA LYS A 45 -16.40 10.10 -6.46
C LYS A 45 -15.82 10.71 -7.73
N ALA A 46 -15.77 12.04 -7.79
CA ALA A 46 -15.14 12.73 -8.90
C ALA A 46 -13.62 12.76 -8.76
N PHE A 47 -12.90 12.90 -9.88
CA PHE A 47 -11.43 13.03 -9.93
C PHE A 47 -10.89 14.07 -8.92
N ASP A 48 -11.51 15.25 -8.88
CA ASP A 48 -11.17 16.37 -7.97
C ASP A 48 -11.34 16.08 -6.47
N GLN A 49 -12.00 14.97 -6.13
CA GLN A 49 -12.20 14.51 -4.75
C GLN A 49 -11.15 13.48 -4.32
N ILE A 50 -10.45 12.87 -5.29
CA ILE A 50 -9.34 11.94 -5.06
C ILE A 50 -8.05 12.76 -4.90
N ASP A 51 -7.68 13.55 -5.91
CA ASP A 51 -6.60 14.55 -5.84
C ASP A 51 -7.15 15.86 -5.24
N ASN A 52 -7.33 15.86 -3.91
CA ASN A 52 -7.99 16.96 -3.21
C ASN A 52 -7.04 17.97 -2.58
N ALA A 53 -5.73 17.66 -2.47
CA ALA A 53 -4.80 18.60 -1.85
C ALA A 53 -4.52 19.79 -2.80
N PRO A 54 -4.44 21.03 -2.28
CA PRO A 54 -4.13 22.20 -3.12
C PRO A 54 -2.85 22.05 -3.93
N GLU A 55 -1.83 21.38 -3.37
CA GLU A 55 -0.55 21.10 -4.03
C GLU A 55 -0.67 20.06 -5.16
N GLU A 56 -1.57 19.08 -5.02
CA GLU A 56 -1.84 18.06 -6.06
C GLU A 56 -2.52 18.71 -7.26
N LYS A 57 -3.51 19.57 -7.02
CA LYS A 57 -4.21 20.30 -8.09
C LYS A 57 -3.32 21.27 -8.86
N GLU A 58 -2.37 21.91 -8.18
CA GLU A 58 -1.43 22.84 -8.81
C GLU A 58 -0.38 22.10 -9.65
N ARG A 59 0.07 20.93 -9.20
CA ARG A 59 1.13 20.16 -9.87
C ARG A 59 0.61 19.11 -10.86
N GLY A 60 -0.68 18.75 -10.80
CA GLY A 60 -1.28 17.71 -11.63
C GLY A 60 -0.75 16.30 -11.34
N ILE A 61 -0.23 16.07 -10.13
CA ILE A 61 0.31 14.76 -9.70
C ILE A 61 -0.26 14.39 -8.33
N THR A 62 -0.55 13.11 -8.13
CA THR A 62 -0.90 12.54 -6.82
C THR A 62 0.30 12.60 -5.90
N ILE A 63 0.12 13.13 -4.68
CA ILE A 63 1.17 13.27 -3.67
C ILE A 63 0.86 12.36 -2.50
N ASN A 64 -0.37 12.41 -1.99
CA ASN A 64 -0.86 11.61 -0.87
C ASN A 64 -1.60 10.37 -1.36
N THR A 65 -1.60 9.31 -0.55
CA THR A 65 -2.46 8.15 -0.81
C THR A 65 -3.92 8.53 -0.58
N ALA A 66 -4.76 8.28 -1.56
CA ALA A 66 -6.20 8.50 -1.44
C ALA A 66 -6.92 7.16 -1.25
N HIS A 67 -7.82 7.12 -0.25
CA HIS A 67 -8.62 5.95 0.06
C HIS A 67 -10.04 6.09 -0.51
N VAL A 68 -10.42 5.15 -1.37
CA VAL A 68 -11.71 5.10 -2.07
C VAL A 68 -12.42 3.79 -1.76
N GLU A 69 -13.74 3.84 -1.64
CA GLU A 69 -14.58 2.69 -1.35
C GLU A 69 -15.50 2.44 -2.54
N TYR A 70 -15.60 1.19 -2.96
CA TYR A 70 -16.60 0.71 -3.91
C TYR A 70 -16.79 -0.79 -3.74
N GLU A 71 -17.83 -1.35 -4.32
CA GLU A 71 -18.09 -2.78 -4.31
C GLU A 71 -18.45 -3.29 -5.70
N THR A 72 -18.33 -4.60 -5.88
CA THR A 72 -18.88 -5.32 -7.02
C THR A 72 -20.09 -6.12 -6.56
N ALA A 73 -20.62 -6.98 -7.44
CA ALA A 73 -21.65 -7.93 -7.04
C ALA A 73 -21.14 -8.93 -5.97
N THR A 74 -19.82 -9.19 -5.92
CA THR A 74 -19.26 -10.28 -5.10
C THR A 74 -18.43 -9.79 -3.92
N ARG A 75 -17.77 -8.63 -4.02
CA ARG A 75 -16.77 -8.17 -3.04
C ARG A 75 -16.93 -6.70 -2.71
N HIS A 76 -16.42 -6.34 -1.55
CA HIS A 76 -16.24 -4.96 -1.13
C HIS A 76 -14.75 -4.59 -1.22
N TYR A 77 -14.45 -3.43 -1.81
CA TYR A 77 -13.09 -2.95 -2.01
C TYR A 77 -12.79 -1.68 -1.23
N ALA A 78 -11.65 -1.67 -0.55
CA ALA A 78 -10.92 -0.45 -0.21
C ALA A 78 -9.80 -0.27 -1.23
N HIS A 79 -9.84 0.83 -1.97
CA HIS A 79 -8.87 1.17 -3.00
C HIS A 79 -7.90 2.24 -2.48
N VAL A 80 -6.60 1.98 -2.56
CA VAL A 80 -5.54 2.94 -2.27
C VAL A 80 -4.91 3.44 -3.57
N ASP A 81 -5.17 4.70 -3.94
CA ASP A 81 -4.55 5.33 -5.11
C ASP A 81 -3.13 5.78 -4.74
N CYS A 82 -2.11 5.14 -5.32
CA CYS A 82 -0.71 5.43 -4.98
C CYS A 82 -0.06 6.39 -5.98
N PRO A 83 0.83 7.30 -5.50
CA PRO A 83 1.55 8.20 -6.38
C PRO A 83 2.57 7.45 -7.27
N GLY A 84 2.74 7.90 -8.51
CA GLY A 84 3.68 7.29 -9.48
C GLY A 84 4.98 8.06 -9.71
N HIS A 85 5.12 9.23 -9.10
CA HIS A 85 6.31 10.07 -9.24
C HIS A 85 7.43 9.60 -8.29
N ALA A 86 8.68 9.60 -8.76
CA ALA A 86 9.83 9.04 -8.04
C ALA A 86 10.00 9.63 -6.62
N ASP A 87 9.78 10.94 -6.47
CA ASP A 87 9.89 11.65 -5.18
C ASP A 87 8.87 11.16 -4.12
N TYR A 88 7.76 10.56 -4.55
CA TYR A 88 6.67 10.13 -3.67
C TYR A 88 6.56 8.61 -3.53
N VAL A 89 7.56 7.85 -4.00
CA VAL A 89 7.63 6.39 -3.83
C VAL A 89 7.47 5.95 -2.37
N LYS A 90 7.81 6.82 -1.40
CA LYS A 90 7.62 6.51 0.04
C LYS A 90 6.15 6.26 0.40
N ASN A 91 5.25 7.02 -0.21
CA ASN A 91 3.82 6.92 0.02
C ASN A 91 3.29 5.68 -0.70
N MET A 92 3.82 5.37 -1.90
CA MET A 92 3.50 4.12 -2.60
C MET A 92 3.90 2.88 -1.79
N VAL A 93 5.11 2.81 -1.23
CA VAL A 93 5.54 1.66 -0.39
C VAL A 93 4.59 1.45 0.79
N THR A 94 4.16 2.54 1.44
CA THR A 94 3.23 2.47 2.56
C THR A 94 1.85 1.98 2.12
N GLY A 95 1.35 2.46 0.97
CA GLY A 95 0.07 2.02 0.40
C GLY A 95 0.10 0.58 -0.10
N ALA A 96 1.16 0.17 -0.80
CA ALA A 96 1.32 -1.18 -1.34
C ALA A 96 1.40 -2.24 -0.24
N ALA A 97 1.96 -1.92 0.93
CA ALA A 97 1.95 -2.82 2.09
C ALA A 97 0.54 -3.12 2.62
N GLN A 98 -0.47 -2.35 2.21
CA GLN A 98 -1.87 -2.55 2.57
C GLN A 98 -2.63 -3.39 1.55
N MET A 99 -2.05 -3.65 0.38
CA MET A 99 -2.75 -4.24 -0.76
C MET A 99 -2.77 -5.78 -0.65
N ASP A 100 -3.96 -6.35 -0.75
CA ASP A 100 -4.20 -7.78 -0.96
C ASP A 100 -4.08 -8.18 -2.44
N GLY A 101 -4.06 -7.19 -3.33
CA GLY A 101 -3.70 -7.26 -4.74
C GLY A 101 -3.57 -5.84 -5.30
N ALA A 102 -2.90 -5.65 -6.42
CA ALA A 102 -2.75 -4.31 -7.00
C ALA A 102 -3.06 -4.28 -8.49
N ILE A 103 -3.52 -3.11 -8.96
CA ILE A 103 -3.73 -2.82 -10.37
C ILE A 103 -2.50 -2.06 -10.87
N ILE A 104 -1.72 -2.66 -11.76
CA ILE A 104 -0.58 -2.00 -12.41
C ILE A 104 -1.07 -1.30 -13.68
N VAL A 105 -0.94 0.02 -13.72
CA VAL A 105 -1.41 0.86 -14.82
C VAL A 105 -0.24 1.18 -15.76
N VAL A 106 -0.37 0.76 -17.01
CA VAL A 106 0.65 0.96 -18.06
C VAL A 106 0.00 1.71 -19.23
N ALA A 107 0.53 2.86 -19.63
CA ALA A 107 0.04 3.54 -20.82
C ALA A 107 0.52 2.79 -22.07
N ALA A 108 -0.40 2.46 -22.98
CA ALA A 108 -0.11 1.81 -24.25
C ALA A 108 0.82 2.65 -25.15
N THR A 109 0.78 3.98 -25.00
CA THR A 109 1.65 4.91 -25.74
C THR A 109 3.11 4.86 -25.33
N ASP A 110 3.38 4.47 -24.08
CA ASP A 110 4.69 4.61 -23.45
C ASP A 110 5.34 3.25 -23.12
N GLY A 111 4.52 2.23 -22.88
CA GLY A 111 4.96 0.92 -22.41
C GLY A 111 5.51 0.92 -20.98
N PRO A 112 6.25 -0.12 -20.57
CA PRO A 112 6.84 -0.21 -19.23
C PRO A 112 7.96 0.82 -18.99
N MET A 113 7.71 1.76 -18.09
CA MET A 113 8.64 2.83 -17.70
C MET A 113 9.42 2.49 -16.42
N PRO A 114 10.46 3.27 -16.02
CA PRO A 114 11.29 2.93 -14.86
C PRO A 114 10.51 2.71 -13.56
N GLN A 115 9.48 3.52 -13.30
CA GLN A 115 8.63 3.40 -12.13
C GLN A 115 7.65 2.23 -12.24
N THR A 116 7.28 1.79 -13.45
CA THR A 116 6.54 0.52 -13.61
C THR A 116 7.37 -0.64 -13.05
N ARG A 117 8.67 -0.69 -13.39
CA ARG A 117 9.61 -1.69 -12.88
C ARG A 117 9.77 -1.57 -11.36
N GLU A 118 10.04 -0.35 -10.88
CA GLU A 118 10.22 -0.09 -9.44
C GLU A 118 8.96 -0.47 -8.63
N HIS A 119 7.77 -0.17 -9.15
CA HIS A 119 6.51 -0.46 -8.47
C HIS A 119 6.20 -1.97 -8.42
N ILE A 120 6.44 -2.72 -9.50
CA ILE A 120 6.25 -4.19 -9.50
C ILE A 120 7.23 -4.82 -8.50
N LEU A 121 8.49 -4.41 -8.52
CA LEU A 121 9.49 -4.86 -7.56
C LEU A 121 9.06 -4.56 -6.12
N LEU A 122 8.68 -3.32 -5.82
CA LEU A 122 8.25 -2.92 -4.48
C LEU A 122 6.99 -3.67 -4.04
N ALA A 123 6.03 -3.88 -4.94
CA ALA A 123 4.83 -4.68 -4.67
C ALA A 123 5.20 -6.12 -4.27
N ARG A 124 6.14 -6.75 -4.98
CA ARG A 124 6.67 -8.07 -4.61
C ARG A 124 7.32 -8.04 -3.23
N GLN A 125 8.12 -7.03 -2.95
CA GLN A 125 8.87 -6.92 -1.69
C GLN A 125 7.96 -6.67 -0.47
N VAL A 126 6.86 -5.95 -0.65
CA VAL A 126 5.81 -5.80 0.38
C VAL A 126 4.75 -6.92 0.33
N ASN A 127 5.00 -7.98 -0.46
CA ASN A 127 4.21 -9.20 -0.52
C ASN A 127 2.77 -9.02 -1.04
N VAL A 128 2.58 -8.12 -2.00
CA VAL A 128 1.36 -8.10 -2.81
C VAL A 128 1.30 -9.43 -3.59
N PRO A 129 0.27 -10.27 -3.41
CA PRO A 129 0.30 -11.65 -3.90
C PRO A 129 -0.02 -11.76 -5.40
N ARG A 130 -0.88 -10.88 -5.92
CA ARG A 130 -1.31 -10.87 -7.32
C ARG A 130 -1.41 -9.44 -7.84
N LEU A 131 -1.05 -9.27 -9.10
CA LEU A 131 -1.26 -8.03 -9.86
C LEU A 131 -2.30 -8.29 -10.95
N VAL A 132 -3.08 -7.26 -11.29
CA VAL A 132 -3.92 -7.18 -12.49
C VAL A 132 -3.39 -6.02 -13.32
N VAL A 133 -3.21 -6.21 -14.63
CA VAL A 133 -2.68 -5.16 -15.51
C VAL A 133 -3.85 -4.42 -16.15
N PHE A 134 -3.83 -3.09 -16.08
CA PHE A 134 -4.67 -2.25 -16.92
C PHE A 134 -3.79 -1.48 -17.91
N MET A 135 -3.85 -1.88 -19.18
CA MET A 135 -3.16 -1.22 -20.26
C MET A 135 -4.04 -0.05 -20.75
N ASN A 136 -3.72 1.14 -20.27
CA ASN A 136 -4.51 2.36 -20.42
C ASN A 136 -4.14 3.13 -21.70
N LYS A 137 -4.97 4.11 -22.09
CA LYS A 137 -4.76 4.98 -23.25
C LYS A 137 -4.72 4.24 -24.59
N VAL A 138 -5.45 3.12 -24.69
CA VAL A 138 -5.55 2.35 -25.94
C VAL A 138 -6.26 3.15 -27.03
N ASP A 139 -7.14 4.08 -26.65
CA ASP A 139 -7.78 5.06 -27.54
C ASP A 139 -6.80 5.96 -28.31
N MET A 140 -5.54 6.02 -27.89
CA MET A 140 -4.48 6.84 -28.51
C MET A 140 -3.55 6.03 -29.42
N VAL A 141 -3.78 4.72 -29.57
CA VAL A 141 -2.91 3.80 -30.31
C VAL A 141 -3.73 3.03 -31.34
N ASP A 142 -3.49 3.32 -32.62
CA ASP A 142 -4.19 2.67 -33.74
C ASP A 142 -3.50 1.37 -34.23
N ASP A 143 -2.31 1.07 -33.73
CA ASP A 143 -1.46 -0.05 -34.19
C ASP A 143 -1.59 -1.26 -33.24
N GLU A 144 -2.26 -2.31 -33.70
CA GLU A 144 -2.44 -3.55 -32.94
C GLU A 144 -1.10 -4.26 -32.63
N GLU A 145 -0.11 -4.18 -33.52
CA GLU A 145 1.20 -4.81 -33.28
C GLU A 145 1.95 -4.12 -32.13
N LEU A 146 1.77 -2.81 -31.97
CA LEU A 146 2.33 -2.06 -30.84
C LEU A 146 1.67 -2.45 -29.51
N LEU A 147 0.35 -2.65 -29.50
CA LEU A 147 -0.38 -3.08 -28.31
C LEU A 147 0.07 -4.48 -27.85
N GLU A 148 0.22 -5.42 -28.79
CA GLU A 148 0.73 -6.75 -28.51
C GLU A 148 2.17 -6.71 -27.97
N LEU A 149 3.03 -5.87 -28.56
CA LEU A 149 4.40 -5.69 -28.08
C LEU A 149 4.44 -5.16 -26.64
N VAL A 150 3.63 -4.13 -26.32
CA VAL A 150 3.58 -3.57 -24.97
C VAL A 150 3.06 -4.61 -23.97
N GLU A 151 2.04 -5.39 -24.33
CA GLU A 151 1.56 -6.47 -23.47
C GLU A 151 2.67 -7.50 -23.21
N MET A 152 3.40 -7.94 -24.25
CA MET A 152 4.51 -8.86 -24.10
C MET A 152 5.58 -8.32 -23.14
N GLU A 153 5.99 -7.06 -23.28
CA GLU A 153 6.98 -6.44 -22.39
C GLU A 153 6.49 -6.34 -20.93
N VAL A 154 5.19 -6.09 -20.71
CA VAL A 154 4.62 -6.09 -19.36
C VAL A 154 4.64 -7.50 -18.76
N ARG A 155 4.28 -8.53 -19.53
CA ARG A 155 4.30 -9.92 -19.06
C ARG A 155 5.71 -10.39 -18.70
N GLU A 156 6.68 -10.11 -19.57
CA GLU A 156 8.10 -10.41 -19.30
C GLU A 156 8.60 -9.71 -18.03
N LEU A 157 8.15 -8.46 -17.79
CA LEU A 157 8.50 -7.72 -16.59
C LEU A 157 7.87 -8.31 -15.32
N LEU A 158 6.64 -8.81 -15.40
CA LEU A 158 5.99 -9.52 -14.31
C LEU A 158 6.77 -10.80 -13.96
N ASP A 159 7.11 -11.61 -14.96
CA ASP A 159 7.89 -12.84 -14.78
C ASP A 159 9.28 -12.56 -14.19
N PHE A 160 9.94 -11.50 -14.66
CA PHE A 160 11.24 -11.08 -14.15
C PHE A 160 11.21 -10.81 -12.63
N TYR A 161 10.10 -10.27 -12.11
CA TYR A 161 9.89 -10.00 -10.69
C TYR A 161 9.08 -11.08 -9.96
N GLU A 162 9.02 -12.29 -10.52
CA GLU A 162 8.38 -13.47 -9.93
C GLU A 162 6.86 -13.34 -9.70
N PHE A 163 6.21 -12.51 -10.51
CA PHE A 163 4.77 -12.60 -10.72
C PHE A 163 4.45 -13.57 -11.87
N ASP A 164 3.20 -13.96 -11.98
CA ASP A 164 2.71 -14.90 -12.97
C ASP A 164 2.37 -14.14 -14.27
N GLY A 165 3.39 -13.77 -15.05
CA GLY A 165 3.26 -12.95 -16.25
C GLY A 165 2.39 -13.61 -17.32
N ASP A 166 2.52 -14.93 -17.50
CA ASP A 166 1.75 -15.71 -18.47
C ASP A 166 0.23 -15.67 -18.21
N ASN A 167 -0.21 -15.80 -16.95
CA ASN A 167 -1.63 -15.92 -16.62
C ASN A 167 -2.25 -14.65 -16.04
N THR A 168 -1.45 -13.62 -15.73
CA THR A 168 -1.97 -12.35 -15.20
C THR A 168 -2.96 -11.73 -16.19
N PRO A 169 -4.17 -11.33 -15.75
CA PRO A 169 -5.13 -10.63 -16.60
C PRO A 169 -4.56 -9.28 -17.06
N VAL A 170 -4.60 -9.03 -18.36
CA VAL A 170 -4.23 -7.76 -19.00
C VAL A 170 -5.46 -7.20 -19.68
N ILE A 171 -5.98 -6.08 -19.17
CA ILE A 171 -7.19 -5.45 -19.67
C ILE A 171 -6.78 -4.20 -20.41
N MET A 172 -7.06 -4.20 -21.72
CA MET A 172 -6.80 -3.07 -22.61
C MET A 172 -8.00 -2.12 -22.61
N GLY A 173 -7.78 -0.84 -22.30
CA GLY A 173 -8.88 0.11 -22.23
C GLY A 173 -8.46 1.59 -22.20
N SER A 174 -9.48 2.45 -22.10
CA SER A 174 -9.33 3.87 -21.83
C SER A 174 -10.00 4.24 -20.51
N ALA A 175 -9.20 4.57 -19.49
CA ALA A 175 -9.73 5.09 -18.24
C ALA A 175 -10.45 6.43 -18.46
N LEU A 176 -9.96 7.27 -19.37
CA LEU A 176 -10.58 8.55 -19.70
C LEU A 176 -11.90 8.36 -20.44
N GLY A 177 -11.94 7.46 -21.43
CA GLY A 177 -13.18 7.10 -22.12
C GLY A 177 -14.23 6.52 -21.17
N GLY A 178 -13.80 5.64 -20.25
CA GLY A 178 -14.68 5.09 -19.21
C GLY A 178 -15.21 6.17 -18.26
N LEU A 179 -14.38 7.14 -17.88
CA LEU A 179 -14.78 8.30 -17.08
C LEU A 179 -15.74 9.24 -17.84
N ASN A 180 -15.59 9.37 -19.16
CA ASN A 180 -16.51 10.15 -20.01
C ASN A 180 -17.84 9.43 -20.26
N GLY A 181 -17.95 8.16 -19.89
CA GLY A 181 -19.16 7.35 -20.04
C GLY A 181 -19.35 6.76 -21.44
N GLU A 182 -18.26 6.54 -22.17
CA GLU A 182 -18.25 5.87 -23.46
C GLU A 182 -18.48 4.36 -23.27
N PRO A 183 -19.55 3.76 -23.83
CA PRO A 183 -19.99 2.41 -23.47
C PRO A 183 -18.94 1.32 -23.62
N GLU A 184 -18.12 1.36 -24.69
CA GLU A 184 -17.07 0.37 -24.94
C GLU A 184 -15.97 0.39 -23.87
N TRP A 185 -15.65 1.58 -23.35
CA TRP A 185 -14.63 1.74 -22.31
C TRP A 185 -15.18 1.46 -20.91
N GLU A 186 -16.47 1.74 -20.66
CA GLU A 186 -17.13 1.30 -19.42
C GLU A 186 -17.12 -0.22 -19.27
N GLU A 187 -17.32 -0.94 -20.37
CA GLU A 187 -17.25 -2.41 -20.38
C GLU A 187 -15.86 -2.91 -19.98
N LYS A 188 -14.79 -2.25 -20.43
CA LYS A 188 -13.41 -2.55 -20.02
C LYS A 188 -13.14 -2.29 -18.54
N ILE A 189 -13.78 -1.28 -17.94
CA ILE A 189 -13.70 -1.06 -16.49
C ILE A 189 -14.40 -2.17 -15.71
N LEU A 190 -15.53 -2.68 -16.22
CA LEU A 190 -16.21 -3.82 -15.61
C LEU A 190 -15.39 -5.11 -15.76
N GLU A 191 -14.81 -5.35 -16.93
CA GLU A 191 -13.90 -6.47 -17.18
C GLU A 191 -12.69 -6.46 -16.24
N LEU A 192 -12.11 -5.29 -15.99
CA LEU A 192 -11.06 -5.10 -14.98
C LEU A 192 -11.52 -5.52 -13.58
N MET A 193 -12.72 -5.10 -13.17
CA MET A 193 -13.24 -5.44 -11.85
C MET A 193 -13.60 -6.92 -11.71
N ASP A 194 -14.10 -7.55 -12.78
CA ASP A 194 -14.32 -9.01 -12.82
C ASP A 194 -12.99 -9.77 -12.74
N ALA A 195 -11.94 -9.26 -13.36
CA ALA A 195 -10.59 -9.80 -13.22
C ALA A 195 -10.07 -9.64 -11.78
N CYS A 196 -10.29 -8.49 -11.13
CA CYS A 196 -9.96 -8.32 -9.71
C CYS A 196 -10.74 -9.31 -8.81
N ASP A 197 -12.04 -9.52 -9.07
CA ASP A 197 -12.88 -10.45 -8.33
C ASP A 197 -12.43 -11.92 -8.45
N SER A 198 -11.90 -12.32 -9.61
CA SER A 198 -11.52 -13.71 -9.88
C SER A 198 -10.04 -14.02 -9.63
N TRP A 199 -9.15 -13.07 -9.90
CA TRP A 199 -7.70 -13.27 -9.87
C TRP A 199 -7.07 -12.95 -8.51
N ILE A 200 -7.54 -11.89 -7.84
CA ILE A 200 -6.99 -11.48 -6.55
C ILE A 200 -7.58 -12.42 -5.49
N PRO A 201 -6.74 -13.18 -4.76
CA PRO A 201 -7.23 -14.12 -3.75
C PRO A 201 -7.78 -13.37 -2.55
N LEU A 202 -8.71 -14.00 -1.85
CA LEU A 202 -9.06 -13.55 -0.50
C LEU A 202 -7.88 -13.84 0.42
N PRO A 203 -7.29 -12.81 1.05
CA PRO A 203 -6.16 -12.98 1.93
C PRO A 203 -6.58 -13.72 3.21
N PRO A 204 -5.76 -14.65 3.73
CA PRO A 204 -6.00 -15.19 5.06
C PRO A 204 -5.90 -14.05 6.08
N ARG A 205 -6.97 -13.82 6.85
CA ARG A 205 -7.00 -12.80 7.90
C ARG A 205 -6.61 -13.42 9.23
N ASP A 206 -5.59 -12.87 9.87
CA ASP A 206 -5.07 -13.32 11.16
C ASP A 206 -5.94 -12.81 12.33
N ILE A 207 -7.24 -13.09 12.31
CA ILE A 207 -8.21 -12.57 13.30
C ILE A 207 -8.03 -13.15 14.71
N ASP A 208 -7.43 -14.34 14.82
CA ASP A 208 -7.20 -15.01 16.10
C ASP A 208 -5.94 -14.51 16.83
N LYS A 209 -5.10 -13.70 16.16
CA LYS A 209 -3.91 -13.11 16.76
C LYS A 209 -4.26 -11.88 17.62
N PRO A 210 -3.39 -11.45 18.54
CA PRO A 210 -3.58 -10.20 19.27
C PRO A 210 -3.75 -9.00 18.33
N PHE A 211 -4.65 -8.07 18.67
CA PHE A 211 -4.86 -6.86 17.88
C PHE A 211 -3.57 -6.07 17.65
N LEU A 212 -3.33 -5.68 16.39
CA LEU A 212 -2.26 -4.78 15.97
C LEU A 212 -2.71 -3.97 14.76
N MET A 213 -2.62 -2.65 14.86
CA MET A 213 -2.90 -1.71 13.78
C MET A 213 -1.79 -0.65 13.71
N PRO A 214 -1.00 -0.60 12.62
CA PRO A 214 -0.06 0.49 12.39
C PRO A 214 -0.81 1.80 12.11
N VAL A 215 -0.36 2.90 12.71
CA VAL A 215 -0.97 4.22 12.52
C VAL A 215 -0.44 4.84 11.24
N GLU A 216 -1.34 5.15 10.31
CA GLU A 216 -1.06 5.80 9.03
C GLU A 216 -1.26 7.32 9.11
N ASP A 217 -2.40 7.75 9.65
CA ASP A 217 -2.72 9.17 9.82
C ASP A 217 -3.55 9.42 11.09
N VAL A 218 -3.61 10.68 11.51
CA VAL A 218 -4.27 11.13 12.73
C VAL A 218 -5.09 12.38 12.47
N PHE A 219 -6.38 12.28 12.76
CA PHE A 219 -7.33 13.38 12.67
C PHE A 219 -7.87 13.74 14.05
N SER A 220 -8.33 14.98 14.19
CA SER A 220 -9.12 15.39 15.33
C SER A 220 -10.50 15.77 14.84
N ILE A 221 -11.53 15.14 15.43
CA ILE A 221 -12.92 15.47 15.16
C ILE A 221 -13.43 16.33 16.31
N THR A 222 -13.79 17.57 15.99
CA THR A 222 -14.35 18.53 16.95
C THR A 222 -15.52 17.91 17.70
N GLY A 223 -15.43 17.87 19.03
CA GLY A 223 -16.47 17.32 19.90
C GLY A 223 -16.50 15.78 20.03
N ARG A 224 -15.65 15.04 19.32
CA ARG A 224 -15.52 13.57 19.49
C ARG A 224 -14.17 13.14 20.05
N GLY A 225 -13.08 13.72 19.55
CA GLY A 225 -11.72 13.36 19.99
C GLY A 225 -10.78 13.04 18.82
N THR A 226 -9.72 12.31 19.13
CA THR A 226 -8.66 11.95 18.19
C THR A 226 -8.97 10.61 17.51
N VAL A 227 -8.85 10.57 16.20
CA VAL A 227 -9.03 9.38 15.37
C VAL A 227 -7.69 9.00 14.76
N ALA A 228 -7.26 7.76 15.00
CA ALA A 228 -6.12 7.16 14.33
C ALA A 228 -6.60 6.26 13.21
N THR A 229 -6.09 6.44 12.00
CA THR A 229 -6.44 5.61 10.84
C THR A 229 -5.34 4.63 10.52
N GLY A 230 -5.73 3.47 10.00
CA GLY A 230 -4.81 2.46 9.48
C GLY A 230 -5.51 1.15 9.15
N ARG A 231 -4.78 0.27 8.48
CA ARG A 231 -5.18 -1.10 8.22
C ARG A 231 -4.89 -1.97 9.44
N ILE A 232 -5.88 -2.72 9.92
CA ILE A 232 -5.66 -3.69 11.00
C ILE A 232 -4.80 -4.84 10.44
N GLU A 233 -3.61 -5.06 11.00
CA GLU A 233 -2.67 -6.10 10.53
C GLU A 233 -3.06 -7.47 11.09
N THR A 234 -3.42 -7.53 12.37
CA THR A 234 -3.79 -8.78 13.06
C THR A 234 -4.86 -8.52 14.11
N GLY A 235 -5.64 -9.55 14.43
CA GLY A 235 -6.64 -9.54 15.49
C GLY A 235 -7.92 -8.79 15.16
N VAL A 236 -8.72 -8.58 16.21
CA VAL A 236 -9.99 -7.86 16.20
C VAL A 236 -9.98 -6.80 17.30
N VAL A 237 -10.59 -5.64 17.05
CA VAL A 237 -10.82 -4.57 18.01
C VAL A 237 -12.31 -4.27 18.11
N HIS A 238 -12.80 -4.15 19.34
CA HIS A 238 -14.17 -3.75 19.64
C HIS A 238 -14.19 -2.37 20.30
N THR A 239 -15.33 -1.71 20.18
CA THR A 239 -15.59 -0.53 21.01
C THR A 239 -15.56 -0.91 22.49
N GLY A 240 -14.71 -0.24 23.26
CA GLY A 240 -14.47 -0.52 24.68
C GLY A 240 -13.13 -1.20 24.96
N ASP A 241 -12.45 -1.73 23.94
CA ASP A 241 -11.17 -2.41 24.14
C ASP A 241 -10.07 -1.45 24.60
N GLU A 242 -9.28 -1.90 25.58
CA GLU A 242 -8.05 -1.22 25.99
C GLU A 242 -6.95 -1.48 24.96
N LEU A 243 -6.31 -0.40 24.50
CA LEU A 243 -5.23 -0.43 23.53
C LEU A 243 -3.97 0.20 24.12
N GLN A 244 -2.82 -0.26 23.67
CA GLN A 244 -1.52 0.31 23.97
C GLN A 244 -0.94 1.01 22.74
N LEU A 245 -0.53 2.27 22.91
CA LEU A 245 0.24 3.00 21.92
C LEU A 245 1.72 2.67 22.09
N ILE A 246 2.40 2.32 20.99
CA ILE A 246 3.79 1.87 21.00
C ILE A 246 4.57 2.59 19.90
N GLY A 247 5.80 2.99 20.23
CA GLY A 247 6.77 3.58 19.30
C GLY A 247 6.97 5.08 19.49
N LEU A 248 8.14 5.56 19.08
CA LEU A 248 8.53 6.98 19.05
C LEU A 248 8.40 7.70 20.40
N GLY A 249 8.72 7.03 21.52
CA GLY A 249 8.71 7.62 22.85
C GLY A 249 7.35 7.58 23.57
N ALA A 250 6.37 6.86 23.02
CA ALA A 250 5.05 6.67 23.63
C ALA A 250 4.89 5.34 24.38
N GLU A 251 6.01 4.65 24.67
CA GLU A 251 5.97 3.28 25.20
C GLU A 251 5.17 3.21 26.50
N GLY A 252 4.07 2.44 26.47
CA GLY A 252 3.27 2.17 27.67
C GLY A 252 2.06 3.08 27.86
N ARG A 253 1.81 4.04 26.96
CA ARG A 253 0.57 4.82 27.00
C ARG A 253 -0.61 3.93 26.64
N LYS A 254 -1.58 3.83 27.55
CA LYS A 254 -2.84 3.14 27.33
C LYS A 254 -3.93 4.10 26.86
N THR A 255 -4.84 3.60 26.05
CA THR A 255 -6.06 4.29 25.63
C THR A 255 -7.19 3.27 25.50
N VAL A 256 -8.40 3.73 25.24
CA VAL A 256 -9.57 2.89 25.02
C VAL A 256 -10.14 3.23 23.65
N CYS A 257 -10.41 2.21 22.84
CA CYS A 257 -11.16 2.38 21.61
C CYS A 257 -12.61 2.73 21.95
N THR A 258 -13.09 3.87 21.48
CA THR A 258 -14.45 4.36 21.77
C THR A 258 -15.37 4.38 20.55
N GLY A 259 -14.84 3.97 19.41
CA GLY A 259 -15.59 3.80 18.18
C GLY A 259 -14.68 3.29 17.08
N VAL A 260 -15.23 2.42 16.25
CA VAL A 260 -14.61 1.91 15.03
C VAL A 260 -15.43 2.44 13.87
N GLU A 261 -14.78 3.08 12.90
CA GLU A 261 -15.43 3.57 11.69
C GLU A 261 -14.63 3.15 10.45
N MET A 262 -15.32 2.83 9.36
CA MET A 262 -14.73 2.57 8.05
C MET A 262 -15.48 3.41 7.02
N PHE A 263 -14.77 4.24 6.25
CA PHE A 263 -15.36 5.16 5.27
C PHE A 263 -16.53 6.01 5.80
N ARG A 264 -16.43 6.50 7.05
CA ARG A 264 -17.48 7.27 7.77
C ARG A 264 -18.73 6.49 8.15
N LYS A 265 -18.74 5.17 7.96
CA LYS A 265 -19.76 4.23 8.44
C LYS A 265 -19.30 3.62 9.77
N ILE A 266 -20.25 3.38 10.67
CA ILE A 266 -19.97 2.79 11.99
C ILE A 266 -19.83 1.28 11.84
N LEU A 267 -18.85 0.71 12.54
CA LEU A 267 -18.63 -0.72 12.67
C LEU A 267 -18.84 -1.14 14.13
N ASP A 268 -19.42 -2.34 14.34
CA ASP A 268 -19.52 -2.95 15.67
C ASP A 268 -18.12 -3.37 16.18
N ASP A 269 -17.32 -3.95 15.29
CA ASP A 269 -15.94 -4.36 15.50
C ASP A 269 -15.09 -4.12 14.23
N GLY A 270 -13.78 -3.98 14.39
CA GLY A 270 -12.80 -3.95 13.29
C GLY A 270 -11.93 -5.19 13.33
N GLN A 271 -11.70 -5.83 12.19
CA GLN A 271 -10.92 -7.06 12.07
C GLN A 271 -9.71 -6.89 11.14
N ALA A 272 -8.74 -7.80 11.25
CA ALA A 272 -7.58 -7.86 10.38
C ALA A 272 -7.99 -7.74 8.90
N GLY A 273 -7.37 -6.79 8.21
CA GLY A 273 -7.69 -6.44 6.83
C GLY A 273 -8.52 -5.16 6.66
N ASP A 274 -9.30 -4.75 7.66
CA ASP A 274 -10.13 -3.55 7.51
C ASP A 274 -9.27 -2.28 7.55
N ASN A 275 -9.62 -1.31 6.69
CA ASN A 275 -9.11 0.06 6.74
C ASN A 275 -10.04 0.92 7.61
N VAL A 276 -9.64 1.13 8.87
CA VAL A 276 -10.50 1.76 9.88
C VAL A 276 -9.92 3.06 10.42
N GLY A 277 -10.80 3.91 10.96
CA GLY A 277 -10.50 4.97 11.90
C GLY A 277 -10.96 4.57 13.30
N LEU A 278 -10.03 4.55 14.26
CA LEU A 278 -10.29 4.25 15.66
C LEU A 278 -10.37 5.55 16.47
N LEU A 279 -11.52 5.80 17.10
CA LEU A 279 -11.69 6.94 18.00
C LEU A 279 -11.07 6.61 19.37
N LEU A 280 -10.06 7.37 19.78
CA LEU A 280 -9.27 7.09 20.98
C LEU A 280 -9.66 8.01 22.15
N ARG A 281 -9.86 7.41 23.32
CA ARG A 281 -10.11 8.15 24.55
C ARG A 281 -8.83 8.70 25.15
N GLY A 282 -8.82 9.99 25.49
CA GLY A 282 -7.74 10.59 26.30
C GLY A 282 -6.39 10.66 25.59
N VAL A 283 -6.38 10.66 24.25
CA VAL A 283 -5.17 10.87 23.44
C VAL A 283 -5.39 12.14 22.64
N ASP A 284 -4.54 13.14 22.84
CA ASP A 284 -4.50 14.34 22.00
C ASP A 284 -3.83 14.02 20.66
N LYS A 285 -4.20 14.74 19.60
CA LYS A 285 -3.59 14.59 18.27
C LYS A 285 -2.06 14.75 18.29
N LYS A 286 -1.49 15.52 19.23
CA LYS A 286 -0.03 15.70 19.36
C LYS A 286 0.68 14.49 19.97
N GLU A 287 -0.07 13.61 20.62
CA GLU A 287 0.46 12.48 21.40
C GLU A 287 0.47 11.18 20.60
N ILE A 288 -0.17 11.18 19.43
CA ILE A 288 -0.21 10.08 18.48
C ILE A 288 0.20 10.58 17.09
N LYS A 289 1.00 9.80 16.38
CA LYS A 289 1.53 10.15 15.06
C LYS A 289 1.76 8.91 14.20
N ARG A 290 1.86 9.13 12.89
CA ARG A 290 2.27 8.11 11.91
C ARG A 290 3.56 7.42 12.36
N GLY A 291 3.63 6.11 12.10
CA GLY A 291 4.75 5.24 12.46
C GLY A 291 4.66 4.63 13.85
N GLN A 292 3.67 5.04 14.67
CA GLN A 292 3.30 4.33 15.89
C GLN A 292 2.36 3.17 15.59
N ILE A 293 2.15 2.31 16.59
CA ILE A 293 1.24 1.16 16.51
C ILE A 293 0.25 1.22 17.67
N LEU A 294 -1.02 0.91 17.38
CA LEU A 294 -2.01 0.55 18.38
C LEU A 294 -2.06 -0.97 18.48
N ALA A 295 -1.84 -1.53 19.66
CA ALA A 295 -1.83 -2.97 19.86
C ALA A 295 -2.58 -3.38 21.13
N LYS A 296 -2.93 -4.67 21.22
CA LYS A 296 -3.39 -5.26 22.47
C LYS A 296 -2.30 -5.06 23.55
N PRO A 297 -2.64 -4.58 24.77
CA PRO A 297 -1.64 -4.32 25.79
C PRO A 297 -0.74 -5.52 26.07
N GLY A 298 0.57 -5.31 26.00
CA GLY A 298 1.59 -6.33 26.23
C GLY A 298 1.77 -7.36 25.11
N SER A 299 1.11 -7.22 23.97
CA SER A 299 1.22 -8.21 22.87
C SER A 299 2.45 -8.04 21.99
N ILE A 300 3.08 -6.86 21.99
CA ILE A 300 4.27 -6.57 21.22
C ILE A 300 5.20 -5.64 22.01
N THR A 301 6.50 -5.88 21.90
CA THR A 301 7.55 -5.06 22.52
C THR A 301 8.37 -4.36 21.43
N PRO A 302 8.81 -3.11 21.66
CA PRO A 302 9.68 -2.44 20.71
C PRO A 302 11.12 -2.91 20.87
N HIS A 303 11.83 -3.07 19.75
CA HIS A 303 13.21 -3.52 19.69
C HIS A 303 14.06 -2.56 18.86
N THR A 304 15.36 -2.52 19.13
CA THR A 304 16.33 -1.73 18.36
C THR A 304 17.24 -2.60 17.50
N LYS A 305 17.36 -3.90 17.80
CA LYS A 305 18.28 -4.81 17.13
C LYS A 305 17.56 -6.03 16.56
N PHE A 306 17.91 -6.40 15.35
CA PHE A 306 17.37 -7.57 14.68
C PHE A 306 18.33 -8.07 13.59
N LYS A 307 18.18 -9.34 13.19
CA LYS A 307 18.76 -9.87 11.95
C LYS A 307 17.72 -9.89 10.85
N ALA A 308 18.17 -9.68 9.62
CA ALA A 308 17.33 -9.74 8.44
C ALA A 308 18.06 -10.33 7.24
N GLU A 309 17.31 -10.99 6.38
CA GLU A 309 17.72 -11.28 5.00
C GLU A 309 17.36 -10.09 4.13
N VAL A 310 18.31 -9.60 3.35
CA VAL A 310 18.16 -8.41 2.52
C VAL A 310 18.66 -8.68 1.10
N TYR A 311 17.79 -8.43 0.12
CA TYR A 311 18.19 -8.27 -1.27
C TYR A 311 18.58 -6.82 -1.54
N VAL A 312 19.77 -6.60 -2.12
CA VAL A 312 20.26 -5.27 -2.48
C VAL A 312 19.96 -5.01 -3.95
N LEU A 313 19.21 -3.94 -4.24
CA LEU A 313 18.74 -3.65 -5.59
C LEU A 313 19.90 -3.21 -6.51
N LYS A 314 19.89 -3.75 -7.72
CA LYS A 314 20.81 -3.40 -8.82
C LYS A 314 20.47 -2.03 -9.39
N LYS A 315 21.41 -1.47 -10.17
CA LYS A 315 21.23 -0.20 -10.89
C LYS A 315 20.03 -0.26 -11.83
N GLU A 316 19.86 -1.37 -12.54
CA GLU A 316 18.82 -1.59 -13.53
C GLU A 316 17.42 -1.64 -12.89
N GLU A 317 17.36 -1.96 -11.60
CA GLU A 317 16.15 -2.01 -10.77
C GLU A 317 15.88 -0.67 -10.06
N GLY A 318 16.64 0.39 -10.38
CA GLY A 318 16.53 1.71 -9.73
C GLY A 318 17.32 1.83 -8.41
N GLY A 319 18.07 0.79 -8.04
CA GLY A 319 18.83 0.71 -6.81
C GLY A 319 20.22 1.34 -6.85
N ARG A 320 21.19 0.67 -6.24
CA ARG A 320 22.54 1.20 -6.05
C ARG A 320 23.40 1.01 -7.30
N HIS A 321 24.26 2.00 -7.55
CA HIS A 321 25.31 1.91 -8.58
C HIS A 321 26.63 1.40 -7.98
N THR A 322 26.83 1.63 -6.69
CA THR A 322 28.07 1.33 -5.99
C THR A 322 27.82 0.43 -4.78
N PRO A 323 28.82 -0.38 -4.39
CA PRO A 323 28.77 -1.18 -3.17
C PRO A 323 28.57 -0.31 -1.93
N PHE A 324 28.12 -0.93 -0.84
CA PHE A 324 28.19 -0.31 0.49
C PHE A 324 29.04 -1.16 1.44
N HIS A 325 29.59 -0.50 2.46
CA HIS A 325 30.46 -1.11 3.44
C HIS A 325 29.75 -1.32 4.77
N ASN A 326 30.42 -2.03 5.68
CA ASN A 326 29.95 -2.19 7.05
C ASN A 326 29.67 -0.83 7.72
N LYS A 327 28.69 -0.78 8.61
CA LYS A 327 28.17 0.45 9.27
C LYS A 327 27.50 1.44 8.33
N TYR A 328 26.99 0.96 7.20
CA TYR A 328 26.15 1.76 6.31
C TYR A 328 24.84 2.14 7.02
N ARG A 329 24.39 3.40 6.85
CA ARG A 329 23.28 3.99 7.61
C ARG A 329 22.10 4.46 6.74
N PRO A 330 21.30 3.55 6.16
CA PRO A 330 20.12 3.91 5.39
C PRO A 330 18.88 4.20 6.26
N GLN A 331 17.78 4.56 5.58
CA GLN A 331 16.44 4.59 6.17
C GLN A 331 15.75 3.24 5.97
N PHE A 332 15.20 2.68 7.05
CA PHE A 332 14.39 1.47 7.07
C PHE A 332 12.91 1.85 7.14
N TYR A 333 12.10 1.26 6.27
CA TYR A 333 10.66 1.45 6.22
C TYR A 333 9.97 0.23 6.83
N LEU A 334 9.64 0.34 8.11
CA LEU A 334 9.01 -0.70 8.92
C LEU A 334 7.54 -0.32 9.12
N ARG A 335 6.63 -1.02 8.43
CA ARG A 335 5.19 -0.68 8.38
C ARG A 335 4.98 0.76 7.90
N THR A 336 4.45 1.65 8.75
CA THR A 336 4.21 3.06 8.47
C THR A 336 5.33 3.99 8.94
N LEU A 337 6.39 3.44 9.57
CA LEU A 337 7.51 4.18 10.14
C LEU A 337 8.73 4.13 9.23
N ASP A 338 9.33 5.28 8.96
CA ASP A 338 10.70 5.40 8.49
C ASP A 338 11.66 5.69 9.67
N VAL A 339 12.75 4.93 9.76
CA VAL A 339 13.74 5.06 10.84
C VAL A 339 15.15 4.78 10.32
N THR A 340 16.12 5.60 10.73
CA THR A 340 17.53 5.33 10.41
C THR A 340 18.00 4.07 11.14
N GLY A 341 18.71 3.19 10.44
CA GLY A 341 19.39 2.05 11.06
C GLY A 341 20.83 1.94 10.58
N GLU A 342 21.70 1.37 11.41
CA GLU A 342 23.05 0.99 11.04
C GLU A 342 23.09 -0.50 10.67
N ILE A 343 23.66 -0.82 9.51
CA ILE A 343 23.84 -2.19 9.04
C ILE A 343 25.21 -2.70 9.50
N HIS A 344 25.19 -3.84 10.20
CA HIS A 344 26.34 -4.63 10.56
C HIS A 344 26.42 -5.88 9.66
N LEU A 345 27.51 -5.96 8.89
CA LEU A 345 27.79 -7.12 8.03
C LEU A 345 28.38 -8.28 8.83
N GLU A 346 28.18 -9.49 8.34
CA GLU A 346 28.79 -10.70 8.90
C GLU A 346 30.32 -10.62 8.94
N ALA A 347 30.92 -11.31 9.91
CA ALA A 347 32.37 -11.35 10.07
C ALA A 347 33.06 -11.85 8.79
N GLY A 348 33.99 -11.05 8.27
CA GLY A 348 34.72 -11.35 7.04
C GLY A 348 34.12 -10.76 5.76
N ARG A 349 32.92 -10.15 5.81
CA ARG A 349 32.33 -9.44 4.68
C ARG A 349 32.58 -7.94 4.79
N GLU A 350 33.43 -7.41 3.92
CA GLU A 350 33.82 -5.98 3.94
C GLU A 350 32.87 -5.07 3.14
N MET A 351 32.19 -5.63 2.14
CA MET A 351 31.27 -4.90 1.27
C MET A 351 30.15 -5.78 0.73
N VAL A 352 29.06 -5.13 0.32
CA VAL A 352 27.91 -5.76 -0.33
C VAL A 352 27.72 -5.12 -1.70
N MET A 353 27.60 -5.95 -2.73
CA MET A 353 27.42 -5.52 -4.11
C MET A 353 25.92 -5.35 -4.42
N PRO A 354 25.55 -4.42 -5.32
CA PRO A 354 24.20 -4.40 -5.88
C PRO A 354 23.87 -5.74 -6.56
N GLY A 355 22.71 -6.32 -6.23
CA GLY A 355 22.26 -7.64 -6.64
C GLY A 355 22.52 -8.78 -5.65
N ASP A 356 23.23 -8.52 -4.55
CA ASP A 356 23.50 -9.53 -3.53
C ASP A 356 22.26 -9.80 -2.66
N ASN A 357 22.09 -11.07 -2.26
CA ASN A 357 21.29 -11.44 -1.09
C ASN A 357 22.23 -11.58 0.11
N VAL A 358 21.91 -10.91 1.22
CA VAL A 358 22.77 -10.81 2.39
C VAL A 358 22.00 -10.94 3.69
N THR A 359 22.56 -11.70 4.63
CA THR A 359 22.16 -11.63 6.04
C THR A 359 22.85 -10.44 6.70
N VAL A 360 22.09 -9.59 7.38
CA VAL A 360 22.62 -8.43 8.11
C VAL A 360 22.05 -8.33 9.51
N GLU A 361 22.85 -7.82 10.45
CA GLU A 361 22.35 -7.30 11.72
C GLU A 361 22.07 -5.80 11.57
N VAL A 362 20.94 -5.32 12.09
CA VAL A 362 20.52 -3.92 12.01
C VAL A 362 20.36 -3.37 13.41
N GLU A 363 20.92 -2.18 13.65
CA GLU A 363 20.71 -1.39 14.86
C GLU A 363 19.97 -0.08 14.53
N LEU A 364 18.70 0.01 14.93
CA LEU A 364 17.84 1.18 14.76
C LEU A 364 18.19 2.27 15.76
N ILE A 365 18.07 3.54 15.35
CA ILE A 365 18.34 4.69 16.24
C ILE A 365 17.29 4.87 17.35
N TYR A 366 16.10 4.27 17.20
CA TYR A 366 15.04 4.26 18.21
C TYR A 366 14.35 2.89 18.24
N PRO A 367 13.75 2.48 19.38
CA PRO A 367 12.97 1.26 19.46
C PRO A 367 11.74 1.29 18.54
N VAL A 368 11.54 0.21 17.78
CA VAL A 368 10.40 0.03 16.88
C VAL A 368 9.71 -1.29 17.17
N ALA A 369 8.39 -1.29 17.17
CA ALA A 369 7.62 -2.52 17.26
C ALA A 369 7.80 -3.33 15.97
N ILE A 370 8.49 -4.46 16.08
CA ILE A 370 8.85 -5.36 14.98
C ILE A 370 8.51 -6.80 15.35
N ASN A 371 8.24 -7.64 14.34
CA ASN A 371 7.97 -9.06 14.50
C ASN A 371 8.90 -9.87 13.59
N ILE A 372 9.20 -11.11 13.97
CA ILE A 372 9.85 -12.06 13.05
C ILE A 372 8.94 -12.25 11.83
N GLY A 373 9.55 -12.23 10.64
CA GLY A 373 8.86 -12.30 9.36
C GLY A 373 8.38 -10.94 8.83
N LEU A 374 8.49 -9.85 9.59
CA LEU A 374 8.15 -8.51 9.12
C LEU A 374 9.06 -8.13 7.95
N ARG A 375 8.44 -7.77 6.82
CA ARG A 375 9.14 -7.27 5.63
C ARG A 375 9.31 -5.76 5.70
N PHE A 376 10.36 -5.26 5.07
CA PHE A 376 10.71 -3.85 5.06
C PHE A 376 11.46 -3.46 3.79
N ALA A 377 11.42 -2.17 3.46
CA ALA A 377 12.24 -1.58 2.40
C ALA A 377 13.38 -0.76 3.01
N ILE A 378 14.50 -0.68 2.29
CA ILE A 378 15.67 0.14 2.64
C ILE A 378 15.81 1.22 1.58
N ARG A 379 15.91 2.49 2.00
CA ARG A 379 16.06 3.62 1.09
C ARG A 379 17.21 4.55 1.47
N GLU A 380 17.82 5.15 0.46
CA GLU A 380 18.85 6.18 0.58
C GLU A 380 18.71 7.17 -0.58
N GLY A 381 18.87 8.48 -0.30
CA GLY A 381 18.94 9.50 -1.36
C GLY A 381 17.71 9.53 -2.27
N GLY A 382 16.52 9.18 -1.75
CA GLY A 382 15.28 9.14 -2.51
C GLY A 382 15.08 7.86 -3.34
N ARG A 383 15.97 6.87 -3.27
CA ARG A 383 15.86 5.61 -4.03
C ARG A 383 15.69 4.41 -3.11
N THR A 384 14.97 3.39 -3.59
CA THR A 384 14.94 2.08 -2.95
C THR A 384 16.24 1.36 -3.25
N VAL A 385 16.99 0.99 -2.21
CA VAL A 385 18.31 0.37 -2.35
C VAL A 385 18.34 -1.08 -1.88
N GLY A 386 17.34 -1.50 -1.12
CA GLY A 386 17.21 -2.87 -0.66
C GLY A 386 15.80 -3.20 -0.21
N ALA A 387 15.52 -4.48 -0.10
CA ALA A 387 14.31 -5.01 0.49
C ALA A 387 14.66 -6.22 1.35
N GLY A 388 14.00 -6.37 2.49
CA GLY A 388 14.36 -7.42 3.42
C GLY A 388 13.23 -7.92 4.30
N GLN A 389 13.55 -8.98 5.04
CA GLN A 389 12.65 -9.62 5.98
C GLN A 389 13.39 -9.91 7.29
N ILE A 390 12.78 -9.53 8.40
CA ILE A 390 13.32 -9.80 9.74
C ILE A 390 13.27 -11.30 10.01
N THR A 391 14.42 -11.89 10.35
CA THR A 391 14.55 -13.33 10.64
C THR A 391 14.71 -13.61 12.12
N GLU A 392 15.28 -12.68 12.88
CA GLU A 392 15.54 -12.83 14.31
C GLU A 392 15.48 -11.47 15.02
N ILE A 393 14.96 -11.43 16.24
CA ILE A 393 14.99 -10.25 17.11
C ILE A 393 16.07 -10.46 18.16
N LEU A 394 16.93 -9.44 18.39
CA LEU A 394 18.13 -9.53 19.23
C LEU A 394 17.99 -8.82 20.58
#